data_AF-A0AAD5WMH2-F1
#
_entry.id   AF-A0AAD5WMH2-F1
#
_cell.length_a   1.000
_cell.length_b   1.000
_cell.length_c   1.000
_cell.angle_alpha   90.00
_cell.angle_beta   90.00
_cell.angle_gamma   90.00
#
_symmetry.space_group_name_H-M   'P 1'
#
loop_
_entity.id
_entity.type
_entity.pdbx_description
1 polymer ?
#
loop_
_entity_poly.entity_id
_entity_poly.type
_entity_poly.pdbx_seq_one_letter_code
_entity_poly.pdbx_strand_id
1 'polypeptide(L)'
;MPHRRNPQEKGDLILQFRVTFPDKLSVEARRTLADILPGKSECMIRDDDEVFELAEIAVNRYRQEEENHAHHEGGVRCQHQ
;
A
#
# COMPACT_ATOMS: atom_id res chain seq x y z
N MET A 1 -17.92 -12.28 17.44
CA MET A 1 -18.39 -11.80 18.77
C MET A 1 -19.91 -11.87 18.83
N PRO A 2 -20.55 -12.26 19.95
CA PRO A 2 -22.01 -12.32 20.05
C PRO A 2 -22.66 -10.97 19.75
N HIS A 3 -23.77 -10.96 19.02
CA HIS A 3 -24.53 -9.75 18.76
C HIS A 3 -25.34 -9.32 19.98
N ARG A 4 -25.37 -8.02 20.28
CA ARG A 4 -26.12 -7.47 21.42
C ARG A 4 -27.63 -7.73 21.34
N ARG A 5 -28.20 -7.76 20.12
CA ARG A 5 -29.65 -7.96 19.89
C ARG A 5 -30.06 -9.43 19.98
N ASN A 6 -29.18 -10.35 19.56
CA ASN A 6 -29.40 -11.79 19.61
C ASN A 6 -28.08 -12.50 19.96
N PRO A 7 -27.88 -12.92 21.23
CA PRO A 7 -26.63 -13.53 21.67
C PRO A 7 -26.30 -14.88 21.00
N GLN A 8 -27.26 -15.52 20.32
CA GLN A 8 -27.01 -16.73 19.54
C GLN A 8 -26.34 -16.44 18.19
N GLU A 9 -26.49 -15.22 17.67
CA GLU A 9 -25.79 -14.76 16.47
C GLU A 9 -24.40 -14.26 16.82
N LYS A 10 -23.42 -14.63 16.00
CA LYS A 10 -22.03 -14.17 16.13
C LYS A 10 -21.68 -13.36 14.88
N GLY A 11 -20.95 -12.27 15.08
CA GLY A 11 -20.34 -11.52 13.98
C GLY A 11 -19.17 -12.27 13.36
N ASP A 12 -18.69 -11.75 12.24
CA ASP A 12 -17.71 -12.41 11.40
C ASP A 12 -16.28 -12.34 11.93
N LEU A 13 -15.47 -13.32 11.54
CA LEU A 13 -14.03 -13.29 11.66
C LEU A 13 -13.45 -12.72 10.37
N ILE A 14 -12.72 -11.62 10.47
CA ILE A 14 -12.01 -11.03 9.34
C ILE A 14 -10.55 -11.49 9.41
N LEU A 15 -10.09 -12.19 8.37
CA LEU A 15 -8.70 -12.56 8.20
C LEU A 15 -8.02 -11.55 7.27
N GLN A 16 -7.07 -10.78 7.83
CA GLN A 16 -6.25 -9.87 7.05
C GLN A 16 -4.85 -10.44 6.92
N PHE A 17 -4.43 -10.71 5.68
CA PHE A 17 -3.09 -11.21 5.39
C PHE A 17 -2.14 -10.06 5.07
N ARG A 18 -0.96 -10.12 5.67
CA ARG A 18 0.18 -9.32 5.23
C ARG A 18 1.08 -10.20 4.37
N VAL A 19 1.16 -9.89 3.08
CA VAL A 19 2.04 -10.60 2.15
C VAL A 19 3.43 -9.99 2.23
N THR A 20 4.42 -10.79 2.59
CA THR A 20 5.82 -10.40 2.56
C THR A 20 6.42 -10.85 1.23
N PHE A 21 6.91 -9.91 0.44
CA PHE A 21 7.61 -10.20 -0.80
C PHE A 21 9.06 -10.64 -0.49
N PRO A 22 9.67 -11.48 -1.35
CA PRO A 22 11.10 -11.74 -1.25
C PRO A 22 11.89 -10.48 -1.62
N ASP A 23 13.02 -10.25 -0.93
CA ASP A 23 13.85 -9.07 -1.16
C ASP A 23 14.47 -9.03 -2.57
N LYS A 24 14.74 -10.21 -3.15
CA LYS A 24 15.38 -10.37 -4.46
C LYS A 24 14.81 -11.57 -5.21
N LEU A 25 14.81 -11.49 -6.53
CA LEU A 25 14.43 -12.57 -7.43
C LEU A 25 15.59 -12.95 -8.35
N SER A 26 15.82 -14.25 -8.55
CA SER A 26 16.80 -14.73 -9.52
C SER A 26 16.35 -14.43 -10.96
N VAL A 27 17.27 -14.52 -11.92
CA VAL A 27 16.94 -14.37 -13.35
C VAL A 27 15.93 -15.45 -13.79
N GLU A 28 16.15 -16.69 -13.36
CA GLU A 28 15.30 -17.83 -13.70
C GLU A 28 13.89 -17.67 -13.14
N ALA A 29 13.77 -17.30 -11.85
CA ALA A 29 12.48 -17.07 -11.21
C ALA A 29 11.68 -15.97 -11.92
N ARG A 30 12.36 -14.90 -12.35
CA ARG A 30 11.71 -13.80 -13.10
C ARG A 30 11.16 -14.26 -14.45
N ARG A 31 11.87 -15.15 -15.15
CA ARG A 31 11.40 -15.72 -16.43
C ARG A 31 10.17 -16.58 -16.20
N THR A 32 10.24 -17.51 -15.25
CA THR A 32 9.10 -18.38 -14.90
C THR A 32 7.89 -17.57 -14.48
N LEU A 33 8.08 -16.53 -13.65
CA LEU A 33 6.99 -15.64 -13.23
C LEU A 33 6.35 -14.90 -14.41
N ALA A 34 7.13 -14.49 -15.41
CA ALA A 34 6.58 -13.82 -16.59
C ALA A 34 5.70 -14.73 -17.44
N ASP A 35 5.96 -16.05 -17.43
CA ASP A 35 5.18 -17.03 -18.20
C ASP A 35 3.88 -17.43 -17.49
N ILE A 36 3.89 -17.47 -16.15
CA ILE A 36 2.75 -17.98 -15.36
C ILE A 36 1.82 -16.88 -14.84
N LEU A 37 2.32 -15.65 -14.67
CA LEU A 37 1.49 -14.54 -14.20
C LEU A 37 0.69 -13.95 -15.36
N PRO A 38 -0.50 -13.38 -15.09
CA PRO A 38 -1.25 -12.65 -16.09
C PRO A 38 -0.40 -11.60 -16.81
N GLY A 39 -0.68 -11.40 -18.10
CA GLY A 39 0.12 -10.58 -19.00
C GLY A 39 0.46 -9.18 -18.46
N LYS A 40 1.67 -8.71 -18.79
CA LYS A 40 2.15 -7.39 -18.38
C LYS A 40 1.31 -6.29 -19.02
N SER A 41 0.98 -5.25 -18.26
CA SER A 41 0.44 -4.02 -18.84
C SER A 41 1.47 -3.39 -19.77
N GLU A 42 1.06 -3.04 -20.98
CA GLU A 42 1.89 -2.29 -21.91
C GLU A 42 2.09 -0.86 -21.38
N CYS A 43 3.35 -0.40 -21.35
CA CYS A 43 3.68 0.96 -21.01
C CYS A 43 3.63 1.81 -22.27
N MET A 44 2.72 2.79 -22.33
CA MET A 44 2.64 3.75 -23.41
C MET A 44 3.60 4.91 -23.09
N ILE A 45 4.78 4.90 -23.72
CA ILE A 45 5.82 5.92 -23.54
C ILE A 45 5.62 7.01 -24.60
N ARG A 46 5.64 8.28 -24.20
CA ARG A 46 5.59 9.45 -25.08
C ARG A 46 7.00 9.88 -25.46
N ASP A 47 7.10 10.63 -26.55
CA ASP A 47 8.38 11.11 -27.08
C ASP A 47 9.13 12.06 -26.11
N ASP A 48 8.40 12.76 -25.25
CA ASP A 48 8.95 13.72 -24.27
C ASP A 48 9.14 13.13 -22.87
N ASP A 49 8.98 11.81 -22.70
CA ASP A 49 9.11 11.18 -21.38
C ASP A 49 10.59 11.03 -20.96
N GLU A 50 10.89 11.41 -19.73
CA GLU A 50 12.23 11.31 -19.13
C GLU A 50 12.46 9.94 -18.46
N VAL A 51 13.70 9.44 -18.53
CA VAL A 51 14.10 8.16 -17.91
C VAL A 51 14.71 8.40 -16.53
N PHE A 52 14.19 7.72 -15.53
CA PHE A 52 14.67 7.79 -14.14
C PHE A 52 15.05 6.42 -13.60
N GLU A 53 16.00 6.40 -12.67
CA GLU A 53 16.35 5.20 -11.90
C GLU A 53 15.61 5.19 -10.56
N LEU A 54 15.11 4.02 -10.16
CA LEU A 54 14.50 3.84 -8.85
C LEU A 54 15.58 3.84 -7.77
N ALA A 55 15.39 4.66 -6.74
CA ALA A 55 16.25 4.70 -5.56
C ALA A 55 15.49 4.22 -4.32
N GLU A 56 16.21 3.61 -3.38
CA GLU A 56 15.64 3.19 -2.10
C GLU A 56 15.23 4.41 -1.28
N ILE A 57 13.97 4.44 -0.82
CA ILE A 57 13.47 5.50 0.04
C ILE A 57 13.89 5.16 1.48
N ALA A 58 14.79 5.96 2.05
CA ALA A 58 15.16 5.82 3.46
C ALA A 58 13.95 6.11 4.36
N VAL A 59 13.64 5.16 5.26
CA VAL A 59 12.48 5.19 6.18
C VAL A 59 12.39 6.48 7.00
N ASN A 60 13.53 7.12 7.30
CA ASN A 60 13.56 8.36 8.09
C ASN A 60 13.21 9.64 7.33
N ARG A 61 13.24 9.67 5.99
CA ARG A 61 12.92 10.90 5.23
C ARG A 61 11.43 11.20 5.25
N TYR A 62 10.58 10.17 5.25
CA TYR A 62 9.12 10.33 5.19
C TYR A 62 8.53 11.01 6.44
N ARG A 63 9.10 10.75 7.64
CA ARG A 63 8.62 11.39 8.88
C ARG A 63 8.89 12.90 8.93
N GLN A 64 9.92 13.37 8.24
CA GLN A 64 10.31 14.78 8.31
C GLN A 64 9.50 15.67 7.34
N GLU A 65 8.93 15.08 6.28
CA GLU A 65 8.08 15.78 5.32
C GLU A 65 6.62 15.89 5.80
N GLU A 66 6.08 14.91 6.54
CA GLU A 66 4.74 15.02 7.14
C GLU A 66 4.64 16.07 8.26
N GLU A 67 5.67 16.24 9.09
CA GLU A 67 5.65 17.25 10.16
C GLU A 67 5.61 18.69 9.63
N ASN A 68 6.20 18.96 8.45
CA ASN A 68 6.17 20.29 7.84
C ASN A 68 4.83 20.63 7.17
N HIS A 69 4.04 19.64 6.76
CA HIS A 69 2.71 19.86 6.18
C HIS A 69 1.56 19.79 7.20
N ALA A 70 1.78 19.22 8.38
CA ALA A 70 0.77 19.19 9.45
C ALA A 70 0.57 20.54 10.18
N HIS A 71 1.42 21.54 9.93
CA HIS A 71 1.35 22.84 10.60
C HIS A 71 0.41 23.87 9.94
N HIS A 72 -0.26 23.53 8.83
CA HIS A 72 -0.99 24.51 8.02
C HIS A 72 -2.47 24.24 7.69
N GLU A 73 -3.15 23.30 8.34
CA GLU A 73 -4.62 23.16 8.17
C GLU A 73 -5.39 23.08 9.48
N GLY A 74 -6.35 24.00 9.60
CA GLY A 74 -7.14 24.29 10.79
C GLY A 74 -7.85 23.08 11.39
N GLY A 75 -7.54 22.81 12.66
CA GLY A 75 -8.28 21.86 13.47
C GLY A 75 -9.74 22.30 13.65
N VAL A 76 -10.67 21.47 13.21
CA VAL A 76 -12.09 21.58 13.53
C VAL A 76 -12.36 20.97 14.90
N ARG A 77 -12.91 21.77 15.83
CA ARG A 77 -13.38 21.36 17.16
C ARG A 77 -14.87 21.66 17.33
N CYS A 78 -15.51 20.81 18.14
CA CYS A 78 -16.84 20.91 18.78
C CYS A 78 -18.05 20.47 17.90
N GLN A 79 -19.09 19.81 18.40
CA GLN A 79 -19.60 19.62 19.78
C GLN A 79 -20.56 18.42 19.84
N HIS A 80 -20.56 17.66 20.95
CA HIS A 80 -21.63 16.70 21.26
C HIS A 80 -22.80 17.43 21.92
N GLN A 81 -24.02 17.04 21.58
CA GLN A 81 -25.27 17.50 22.21
C GLN A 81 -25.72 16.47 23.26
#